data_AF-A0A8S4PPE1-F1
#
_entry.id   AF-A0A8S4PPE1-F1
#
_cell.length_a   1.000
_cell.length_b   1.000
_cell.length_c   1.000
_cell.angle_alpha   90.00
_cell.angle_beta   90.00
_cell.angle_gamma   90.00
#
_symmetry.space_group_name_H-M   'P 1'
#
loop_
_entity.id
_entity.type
_entity.pdbx_description
1 polymer ?
#
loop_
_entity_poly.entity_id
_entity_poly.type
_entity_poly.pdbx_seq_one_letter_code
_entity_poly.pdbx_strand_id
1 'polypeptide(L)'
;MFIVSVHDLNQSRKSSLNKSRYNILVHVYLHIFVFSYFAEMQALHWDASRGSVKLITIEKPQISKPDQLLIKVAYSGVCGTDLHVMKQEFPAAEKVVMGHEFTGTVENIGGEVTGFKIGDNVAVDPNSSCMKCAFCLKGQPNYCPTGGGRSGIGMFRNGGWAEYCVVPQAQVFSVPAELSLATGALCEPMSCLQRGWDMIQPLLDDAKILITGAGMIGLLWSSLLHHKGYRNITISEPTDGRRKLAENLGLGLKVLTPDALAAEYKEVDSDSWF
;
A
#
# COMPACT_ATOMS: atom_id res chain seq x y z
N MET A 1 6.44 7.29 -4.68
CA MET A 1 6.16 5.87 -4.37
C MET A 1 7.14 5.03 -5.15
N PHE A 2 8.00 4.33 -4.42
CA PHE A 2 8.81 3.24 -4.95
C PHE A 2 8.06 1.97 -4.60
N ILE A 3 7.85 1.08 -5.57
CA ILE A 3 7.38 -0.27 -5.28
C ILE A 3 8.63 -1.08 -4.99
N VAL A 4 8.80 -1.51 -3.74
CA VAL A 4 9.95 -2.31 -3.34
C VAL A 4 9.57 -3.79 -3.46
N SER A 5 10.37 -4.55 -4.19
CA SER A 5 10.29 -6.01 -4.16
C SER A 5 10.75 -6.48 -2.79
N VAL A 6 9.89 -7.20 -2.07
CA VAL A 6 10.28 -7.78 -0.76
C VAL A 6 11.39 -8.83 -0.94
N HIS A 7 11.57 -9.34 -2.16
CA HIS A 7 12.68 -10.23 -2.51
C HIS A 7 14.06 -9.57 -2.37
N ASP A 8 14.16 -8.23 -2.43
CA ASP A 8 15.43 -7.53 -2.28
C ASP A 8 15.95 -7.52 -0.82
N LEU A 9 15.08 -7.79 0.17
CA LEU A 9 15.51 -8.03 1.55
C LEU A 9 16.34 -9.33 1.68
N ASN A 10 16.09 -10.31 0.82
CA ASN A 10 16.69 -11.65 0.88
C ASN A 10 18.08 -11.75 0.22
N GLN A 11 18.49 -10.78 -0.59
CA GLN A 11 19.80 -10.83 -1.28
C GLN A 11 20.99 -10.71 -0.30
N SER A 12 20.74 -10.33 0.96
CA SER A 12 21.75 -10.33 2.04
C SER A 12 22.10 -11.72 2.59
N ARG A 13 21.37 -12.78 2.22
CA ARG A 13 21.49 -14.12 2.83
C ARG A 13 22.33 -15.12 2.05
N LYS A 14 22.69 -14.85 0.78
CA LYS A 14 23.44 -15.79 -0.07
C LYS A 14 24.96 -15.63 0.05
N SER A 15 25.49 -15.74 1.26
CA SER A 15 26.89 -16.15 1.45
C SER A 15 27.02 -16.94 2.74
N SER A 16 27.53 -18.17 2.60
CA SER A 16 27.78 -19.17 3.64
C SER A 16 26.57 -20.01 4.06
N LEU A 17 26.58 -21.27 3.61
CA LEU A 17 26.43 -22.46 4.45
C LEU A 17 26.58 -23.70 3.56
N ASN A 18 27.76 -24.31 3.66
CA ASN A 18 28.06 -25.62 3.12
C ASN A 18 28.59 -26.45 4.30
N LYS A 19 27.94 -27.57 4.64
CA LYS A 19 28.55 -28.74 5.30
C LYS A 19 27.56 -29.91 5.49
N SER A 20 27.87 -30.98 4.76
CA SER A 20 27.99 -32.40 5.12
C SER A 20 27.04 -33.10 6.12
N ARG A 21 26.67 -34.32 5.69
CA ARG A 21 25.93 -35.42 6.31
C ARG A 21 26.61 -36.01 7.57
N TYR A 22 25.82 -36.55 8.52
CA TYR A 22 25.67 -37.99 8.84
C TYR A 22 24.89 -38.24 10.16
N ASN A 23 23.91 -39.17 10.09
CA ASN A 23 23.28 -40.10 11.05
C ASN A 23 23.29 -39.83 12.58
N ILE A 24 22.11 -39.99 13.21
CA ILE A 24 21.76 -41.11 14.12
C ILE A 24 20.25 -41.05 14.43
N LEU A 25 19.51 -42.03 13.90
CA LEU A 25 18.19 -42.44 14.38
C LEU A 25 18.35 -43.06 15.77
N VAL A 26 17.37 -42.81 16.66
CA VAL A 26 17.04 -43.49 17.94
C VAL A 26 16.88 -42.44 19.05
N HIS A 27 15.91 -41.53 18.89
CA HIS A 27 15.27 -40.69 19.91
C HIS A 27 13.91 -40.17 19.38
N VAL A 28 13.20 -41.01 18.60
CA VAL A 28 12.17 -40.57 17.63
C VAL A 28 10.73 -40.54 18.18
N TYR A 29 10.44 -40.92 19.43
CA TYR A 29 9.03 -41.08 19.85
C TYR A 29 8.53 -40.31 21.08
N LEU A 30 9.34 -39.45 21.72
CA LEU A 30 8.86 -38.68 22.88
C LEU A 30 9.09 -37.15 22.82
N HIS A 31 9.56 -36.63 21.68
CA HIS A 31 9.80 -35.19 21.44
C HIS A 31 9.00 -34.61 20.25
N ILE A 32 7.85 -35.21 19.91
CA ILE A 32 7.00 -34.76 18.80
C ILE A 32 5.99 -33.66 19.22
N PHE A 33 6.04 -33.20 20.47
CA PHE A 33 5.27 -32.03 20.91
C PHE A 33 6.22 -30.95 21.44
N VAL A 34 6.15 -29.76 20.82
CA VAL A 34 6.81 -28.50 21.22
C VAL A 34 8.27 -28.30 20.78
N PHE A 35 8.56 -28.51 19.51
CA PHE A 35 9.45 -27.59 18.79
C PHE A 35 8.64 -27.00 17.64
N SER A 36 7.77 -26.02 17.96
CA SER A 36 7.43 -25.01 16.96
C SER A 36 8.74 -24.33 16.60
N TYR A 37 9.38 -24.77 15.52
CA TYR A 37 10.35 -23.95 14.82
C TYR A 37 9.57 -22.72 14.37
N PHE A 38 9.56 -21.70 15.22
CA PHE A 38 9.08 -20.38 14.87
C PHE A 38 9.97 -19.89 13.74
N ALA A 39 9.48 -20.05 12.51
CA ALA A 39 10.19 -19.58 11.34
C ALA A 39 10.39 -18.07 11.50
N GLU A 40 11.59 -17.57 11.29
CA GLU A 40 11.87 -16.14 11.32
C GLU A 40 11.60 -15.50 9.95
N MET A 41 11.39 -14.19 9.95
CA MET A 41 11.27 -13.37 8.74
C MET A 41 11.98 -12.02 8.90
N GLN A 42 12.31 -11.38 7.78
CA GLN A 42 12.78 -10.00 7.72
C GLN A 42 11.61 -9.00 7.69
N ALA A 43 11.76 -7.86 8.38
CA ALA A 43 10.81 -6.77 8.39
C ALA A 43 11.48 -5.40 8.60
N LEU A 44 10.93 -4.34 7.99
CA LEU A 44 11.27 -2.96 8.31
C LEU A 44 10.39 -2.46 9.44
N HIS A 45 11.01 -2.29 10.61
CA HIS A 45 10.34 -1.95 11.84
C HIS A 45 10.63 -0.50 12.25
N TRP A 46 9.58 0.27 12.43
CA TRP A 46 9.59 1.62 12.98
C TRP A 46 9.70 1.62 14.50
N ASP A 47 10.53 2.52 15.05
CA ASP A 47 10.64 2.79 16.48
C ASP A 47 10.61 4.30 16.72
N ALA A 48 9.47 4.81 17.21
CA ALA A 48 9.23 6.23 17.44
C ALA A 48 10.20 6.83 18.47
N SER A 49 10.57 6.05 19.51
CA SER A 49 11.51 6.50 20.54
C SER A 49 12.91 6.79 19.99
N ARG A 50 13.23 6.18 18.83
CA ARG A 50 14.50 6.33 18.13
C ARG A 50 14.37 7.16 16.85
N GLY A 51 13.16 7.52 16.43
CA GLY A 51 12.88 8.19 15.17
C GLY A 51 13.46 7.46 13.96
N SER A 52 13.43 6.12 13.94
CA SER A 52 14.13 5.34 12.91
C SER A 52 13.35 4.10 12.47
N VAL A 53 13.51 3.74 11.19
CA VAL A 53 13.10 2.44 10.62
C VAL A 53 14.34 1.56 10.46
N LYS A 54 14.26 0.30 10.89
CA LYS A 54 15.37 -0.66 10.79
C LYS A 54 14.91 -1.98 10.20
N LEU A 55 15.75 -2.58 9.37
CA LEU A 55 15.62 -3.98 9.00
C LEU A 55 15.96 -4.85 10.20
N ILE A 56 15.02 -5.70 10.61
CA ILE A 56 15.17 -6.61 11.73
C ILE A 56 14.68 -8.01 11.36
N THR A 57 15.21 -9.01 12.05
CA THR A 57 14.67 -10.37 12.05
C THR A 57 13.64 -10.49 13.17
N ILE A 58 12.43 -10.94 12.84
CA ILE A 58 11.35 -11.20 13.80
C ILE A 58 10.72 -12.56 13.52
N GLU A 59 9.92 -13.06 14.45
CA GLU A 59 9.12 -14.26 14.24
C GLU A 59 8.10 -14.07 13.08
N LYS A 60 7.98 -15.07 12.20
CA LYS A 60 6.94 -15.14 11.16
C LYS A 60 5.59 -15.18 11.85
N PRO A 61 4.69 -14.22 11.57
CA PRO A 61 3.40 -14.13 12.24
C PRO A 61 2.56 -15.36 11.91
N GLN A 62 1.78 -15.81 12.89
CA GLN A 62 0.86 -16.93 12.75
C GLN A 62 -0.58 -16.43 12.74
N ILE A 63 -1.45 -17.16 12.04
CA ILE A 63 -2.89 -16.93 12.07
C ILE A 63 -3.38 -17.16 13.50
N SER A 64 -3.99 -16.12 14.07
CA SER A 64 -4.46 -16.13 15.46
C SER A 64 -5.99 -16.17 15.57
N LYS A 65 -6.68 -15.82 14.47
CA LYS A 65 -8.14 -15.80 14.38
C LYS A 65 -8.61 -16.56 13.14
N PRO A 66 -9.79 -17.19 13.18
CA PRO A 66 -10.25 -18.04 12.08
C PRO A 66 -10.59 -17.25 10.80
N ASP A 67 -10.82 -15.94 10.88
CA ASP A 67 -11.12 -15.04 9.76
C ASP A 67 -9.88 -14.40 9.11
N GLN A 68 -8.67 -14.85 9.47
CA GLN A 68 -7.42 -14.25 9.01
C GLN A 68 -6.76 -15.06 7.89
N LEU A 69 -6.03 -14.35 7.03
CA LEU A 69 -5.14 -14.90 6.03
C LEU A 69 -3.70 -14.52 6.39
N LEU A 70 -2.77 -15.44 6.16
CA LEU A 70 -1.35 -15.14 6.12
C LEU A 70 -0.97 -14.87 4.65
N ILE A 71 -0.47 -13.68 4.38
CA ILE A 71 -0.02 -13.27 3.04
C ILE A 71 1.49 -13.30 3.02
N LYS A 72 2.06 -13.96 2.01
CA LYS A 72 3.47 -13.78 1.62
C LYS A 72 3.57 -12.54 0.75
N VAL A 73 4.16 -11.48 1.28
CA VAL A 73 4.19 -10.18 0.60
C VAL A 73 5.17 -10.24 -0.57
N ALA A 74 4.72 -9.80 -1.74
CA ALA A 74 5.55 -9.72 -2.93
C ALA A 74 6.09 -8.30 -3.13
N TYR A 75 5.20 -7.31 -3.02
CA TYR A 75 5.50 -5.91 -3.25
C TYR A 75 4.80 -5.05 -2.21
N SER A 76 5.50 -4.01 -1.76
CA SER A 76 4.93 -2.97 -0.91
C SER A 76 5.42 -1.59 -1.34
N GLY A 77 4.49 -0.66 -1.42
CA GLY A 77 4.71 0.73 -1.77
C GLY A 77 5.31 1.54 -0.63
N VAL A 78 5.89 2.67 -1.00
CA VAL A 78 6.30 3.72 -0.07
C VAL A 78 5.47 4.97 -0.35
N CYS A 79 4.61 5.32 0.60
CA CYS A 79 3.72 6.45 0.50
C CYS A 79 4.32 7.71 1.14
N GLY A 80 3.77 8.88 0.81
CA GLY A 80 4.09 10.12 1.53
C GLY A 80 3.71 10.01 3.02
N THR A 81 2.62 9.29 3.32
CA THR A 81 2.17 9.00 4.68
C THR A 81 3.27 8.34 5.52
N ASP A 82 4.02 7.39 4.95
CA ASP A 82 5.10 6.73 5.67
C ASP A 82 6.20 7.73 6.07
N LEU A 83 6.51 8.69 5.20
CA LEU A 83 7.49 9.74 5.49
C LEU A 83 7.00 10.69 6.59
N HIS A 84 5.72 11.05 6.58
CA HIS A 84 5.11 11.86 7.63
C HIS A 84 5.10 11.13 8.98
N VAL A 85 4.86 9.81 8.99
CA VAL A 85 5.00 8.99 10.20
C VAL A 85 6.45 8.98 10.70
N MET A 86 7.44 8.83 9.81
CA MET A 86 8.86 8.84 10.20
C MET A 86 9.31 10.19 10.77
N LYS A 87 8.69 11.29 10.34
CA LYS A 87 8.88 12.64 10.89
C LYS A 87 8.03 12.92 12.12
N GLN A 88 7.21 11.96 12.55
CA GLN A 88 6.26 12.08 13.67
C GLN A 88 5.21 13.19 13.46
N GLU A 89 4.90 13.50 12.20
CA GLU A 89 3.86 14.45 11.82
C GLU A 89 2.47 13.79 11.80
N PHE A 90 2.42 12.48 11.57
CA PHE A 90 1.20 11.67 11.61
C PHE A 90 1.22 10.62 12.74
N PRO A 91 0.05 10.31 13.33
CA PRO A 91 -0.04 9.31 14.38
C PRO A 91 0.20 7.90 13.83
N ALA A 92 0.97 7.12 14.57
CA ALA A 92 1.22 5.71 14.33
C ALA A 92 1.48 5.01 15.67
N ALA A 93 1.50 3.67 15.68
CA ALA A 93 1.96 2.93 16.85
C ALA A 93 3.45 3.23 17.11
N GLU A 94 3.85 3.24 18.38
CA GLU A 94 5.24 3.53 18.79
C GLU A 94 6.25 2.56 18.15
N LYS A 95 5.83 1.31 17.97
CA LYS A 95 6.60 0.22 17.37
C LYS A 95 5.72 -0.57 16.42
N VAL A 96 6.07 -0.59 15.15
CA VAL A 96 5.25 -1.25 14.12
C VAL A 96 6.10 -1.63 12.90
N VAL A 97 5.78 -2.76 12.28
CA VAL A 97 6.21 -3.02 10.90
C VAL A 97 5.38 -2.15 9.97
N MET A 98 6.02 -1.23 9.25
CA MET A 98 5.34 -0.28 8.38
C MET A 98 4.89 -0.90 7.04
N GLY A 99 4.30 -0.09 6.16
CA GLY A 99 3.89 -0.48 4.81
C GLY A 99 2.40 -0.82 4.73
N HIS A 100 1.63 0.06 4.09
CA HIS A 100 0.16 -0.04 4.02
C HIS A 100 -0.37 -0.21 2.58
N GLU A 101 0.53 -0.21 1.58
CA GLU A 101 0.20 -0.33 0.16
C GLU A 101 0.84 -1.61 -0.40
N PHE A 102 0.24 -2.79 -0.21
CA PHE A 102 0.93 -4.04 -0.56
C PHE A 102 0.06 -5.11 -1.20
N THR A 103 0.75 -5.97 -1.94
CA THR A 103 0.23 -7.17 -2.57
C THR A 103 1.08 -8.39 -2.23
N GLY A 104 0.49 -9.55 -2.39
CA GLY A 104 1.18 -10.81 -2.20
C GLY A 104 0.35 -11.99 -2.62
N THR A 105 0.79 -13.15 -2.15
CA THR A 105 0.10 -14.42 -2.40
C THR A 105 -0.35 -15.00 -1.06
N VAL A 106 -1.54 -15.58 -1.02
CA VAL A 106 -2.07 -16.26 0.17
C VAL A 106 -1.19 -17.47 0.49
N GLU A 107 -0.53 -17.44 1.64
CA GLU A 107 0.35 -18.50 2.14
C GLU A 107 -0.44 -19.50 3.00
N ASN A 108 -1.36 -19.00 3.84
CA ASN A 108 -2.19 -19.82 4.71
C ASN A 108 -3.52 -19.11 5.03
N ILE A 109 -4.53 -19.85 5.46
CA ILE A 109 -5.88 -19.34 5.76
C ILE A 109 -6.41 -19.89 7.09
N GLY A 110 -7.19 -19.06 7.80
CA GLY A 110 -7.94 -19.47 8.98
C GLY A 110 -9.19 -20.27 8.60
N GLY A 111 -9.76 -20.98 9.58
CA GLY A 111 -10.86 -21.93 9.36
C GLY A 111 -12.21 -21.32 8.97
N GLU A 112 -12.40 -20.01 9.15
CA GLU A 112 -13.61 -19.27 8.74
C GLU A 112 -13.37 -18.44 7.47
N VAL A 113 -12.18 -18.53 6.87
CA VAL A 113 -11.90 -17.82 5.62
C VAL A 113 -12.72 -18.42 4.49
N THR A 114 -13.45 -17.56 3.78
CA THR A 114 -14.26 -17.90 2.62
C THR A 114 -13.82 -17.10 1.39
N GLY A 115 -13.99 -17.65 0.19
CA GLY A 115 -13.70 -16.92 -1.06
C GLY A 115 -12.23 -16.77 -1.44
N PHE A 116 -11.29 -17.28 -0.64
CA PHE A 116 -9.85 -17.31 -0.92
C PHE A 116 -9.28 -18.71 -0.75
N LYS A 117 -8.22 -19.02 -1.51
CA LYS A 117 -7.41 -20.22 -1.35
C LYS A 117 -5.93 -19.89 -1.30
N ILE A 118 -5.15 -20.80 -0.71
CA ILE A 118 -3.69 -20.75 -0.76
C ILE A 118 -3.24 -20.65 -2.23
N GLY A 119 -2.31 -19.73 -2.51
CA GLY A 119 -1.84 -19.43 -3.86
C GLY A 119 -2.57 -18.30 -4.57
N ASP A 120 -3.68 -17.77 -4.04
CA ASP A 120 -4.36 -16.62 -4.64
C ASP A 120 -3.53 -15.35 -4.52
N ASN A 121 -3.49 -14.56 -5.59
CA ASN A 121 -2.90 -13.22 -5.60
C ASN A 121 -3.87 -12.21 -4.99
N VAL A 122 -3.38 -11.37 -4.08
CA VAL A 122 -4.24 -10.45 -3.31
C VAL A 122 -3.59 -9.09 -3.08
N ALA A 123 -4.42 -8.07 -2.90
CA ALA A 123 -4.09 -6.74 -2.40
C ALA A 123 -4.79 -6.54 -1.05
N VAL A 124 -4.24 -5.65 -0.23
CA VAL A 124 -4.76 -5.36 1.11
C VAL A 124 -5.29 -3.94 1.19
N ASP A 125 -6.53 -3.78 1.67
CA ASP A 125 -7.03 -2.50 2.18
C ASP A 125 -6.52 -2.32 3.62
N PRO A 126 -5.67 -1.32 3.91
CA PRO A 126 -5.11 -1.16 5.24
C PRO A 126 -6.15 -0.76 6.29
N ASN A 127 -7.29 -0.19 5.88
CA ASN A 127 -8.29 0.36 6.77
C ASN A 127 -9.34 -0.67 7.15
N SER A 128 -9.59 -0.85 8.45
CA SER A 128 -10.68 -1.72 8.91
C SER A 128 -11.99 -0.93 9.08
N SER A 129 -13.12 -1.61 9.05
CA SER A 129 -14.41 -1.00 9.37
C SER A 129 -15.22 -1.95 10.26
N CYS A 130 -16.03 -1.38 11.18
CA CYS A 130 -16.80 -2.21 12.12
C CYS A 130 -18.12 -2.71 11.55
N MET A 131 -18.52 -2.20 10.38
CA MET A 131 -19.75 -2.54 9.66
C MET A 131 -21.08 -2.34 10.41
N LYS A 132 -21.04 -1.73 11.62
CA LYS A 132 -22.20 -1.58 12.51
C LYS A 132 -22.45 -0.16 13.01
N CYS A 133 -21.50 0.75 12.87
CA CYS A 133 -21.68 2.15 13.30
C CYS A 133 -22.48 2.97 12.28
N ALA A 134 -22.99 4.13 12.70
CA ALA A 134 -23.79 5.01 11.84
C ALA A 134 -23.08 5.39 10.52
N PHE A 135 -21.76 5.58 10.52
CA PHE A 135 -21.00 5.84 9.30
C PHE A 135 -20.93 4.63 8.38
N CYS A 136 -20.64 3.44 8.91
CA CYS A 136 -20.61 2.20 8.13
C CYS A 136 -21.99 1.91 7.51
N LEU A 137 -23.07 2.08 8.27
CA LEU A 137 -24.43 1.86 7.79
C LEU A 137 -24.86 2.89 6.71
N LYS A 138 -24.20 4.04 6.66
CA LYS A 138 -24.37 5.06 5.61
C LYS A 138 -23.41 4.87 4.41
N GLY A 139 -22.67 3.77 4.35
CA GLY A 139 -21.69 3.53 3.29
C GLY A 139 -20.44 4.41 3.38
N GLN A 140 -20.11 4.90 4.58
CA GLN A 140 -18.94 5.75 4.83
C GLN A 140 -17.95 5.08 5.81
N PRO A 141 -17.43 3.87 5.50
CA PRO A 141 -16.56 3.12 6.41
C PRO A 141 -15.25 3.86 6.76
N ASN A 142 -14.81 4.79 5.92
CA ASN A 142 -13.64 5.64 6.15
C ASN A 142 -13.78 6.55 7.39
N TYR A 143 -15.01 6.87 7.82
CA TYR A 143 -15.28 7.62 9.06
C TYR A 143 -15.61 6.73 10.27
N CYS A 144 -15.34 5.42 10.18
CA CYS A 144 -15.61 4.48 11.27
C CYS A 144 -14.84 4.90 12.55
N PRO A 145 -15.51 5.10 13.70
CA PRO A 145 -14.85 5.57 14.91
C PRO A 145 -13.92 4.52 15.53
N THR A 146 -14.27 3.25 15.36
CA THR A 146 -13.56 2.07 15.88
C THR A 146 -12.68 1.39 14.82
N GLY A 147 -12.62 1.96 13.61
CA GLY A 147 -11.80 1.52 12.49
C GLY A 147 -11.24 2.73 11.73
N GLY A 148 -11.30 2.68 10.41
CA GLY A 148 -10.80 3.71 9.50
C GLY A 148 -9.29 3.90 9.65
N GLY A 149 -8.84 5.13 9.42
CA GLY A 149 -7.42 5.50 9.43
C GLY A 149 -6.71 5.31 10.78
N ARG A 150 -7.44 5.08 11.88
CA ARG A 150 -6.86 4.82 13.22
C ARG A 150 -6.57 3.34 13.49
N SER A 151 -6.85 2.48 12.52
CA SER A 151 -6.70 1.02 12.63
C SER A 151 -5.81 0.43 11.53
N GLY A 152 -5.12 1.31 10.78
CA GLY A 152 -4.37 1.00 9.57
C GLY A 152 -3.32 -0.09 9.77
N ILE A 153 -3.39 -1.14 8.96
CA ILE A 153 -2.28 -2.07 8.72
C ILE A 153 -1.11 -1.26 8.13
N GLY A 154 0.10 -1.42 8.65
CA GLY A 154 1.27 -0.63 8.28
C GLY A 154 1.45 0.68 9.04
N MET A 155 0.51 1.05 9.93
CA MET A 155 0.63 2.25 10.78
C MET A 155 0.36 1.96 12.27
N PHE A 156 -0.71 1.22 12.56
CA PHE A 156 -1.12 0.86 13.92
C PHE A 156 -1.03 -0.65 14.19
N ARG A 157 -0.93 -1.44 13.11
CA ARG A 157 -0.77 -2.89 13.10
C ARG A 157 0.35 -3.23 12.12
N ASN A 158 1.06 -4.32 12.34
CA ASN A 158 2.15 -4.75 11.45
C ASN A 158 1.67 -4.91 10.00
N GLY A 159 2.40 -4.31 9.05
CA GLY A 159 2.03 -4.22 7.65
C GLY A 159 3.00 -4.92 6.68
N GLY A 160 3.01 -4.43 5.44
CA GLY A 160 3.59 -5.08 4.27
C GLY A 160 5.07 -4.82 4.03
N TRP A 161 5.78 -4.03 4.83
CA TRP A 161 7.25 -3.99 4.78
C TRP A 161 7.87 -5.17 5.55
N ALA A 162 7.37 -6.37 5.28
CA ALA A 162 7.83 -7.64 5.83
C ALA A 162 7.59 -8.75 4.82
N GLU A 163 8.27 -9.89 5.00
CA GLU A 163 8.07 -11.05 4.11
C GLU A 163 6.68 -11.67 4.25
N TYR A 164 6.05 -11.55 5.42
CA TYR A 164 4.70 -12.04 5.67
C TYR A 164 3.89 -11.05 6.50
N CYS A 165 2.59 -10.99 6.23
CA CYS A 165 1.64 -10.18 6.98
C CYS A 165 0.34 -10.96 7.23
N VAL A 166 -0.18 -10.93 8.46
CA VAL A 166 -1.47 -11.52 8.81
C VAL A 166 -2.56 -10.46 8.75
N VAL A 167 -3.60 -10.71 7.96
CA VAL A 167 -4.67 -9.74 7.70
C VAL A 167 -6.05 -10.39 7.81
N PRO A 168 -7.09 -9.68 8.29
CA PRO A 168 -8.46 -10.19 8.28
C PRO A 168 -8.99 -10.29 6.85
N GLN A 169 -9.79 -11.30 6.54
CA GLN A 169 -10.39 -11.52 5.22
C GLN A 169 -11.11 -10.28 4.68
N ALA A 170 -11.81 -9.53 5.54
CA ALA A 170 -12.56 -8.34 5.14
C ALA A 170 -11.68 -7.22 4.56
N GLN A 171 -10.35 -7.30 4.73
CA GLN A 171 -9.37 -6.36 4.22
C GLN A 171 -8.60 -6.90 3.02
N VAL A 172 -8.97 -8.07 2.49
CA VAL A 172 -8.27 -8.73 1.38
C VAL A 172 -9.12 -8.67 0.12
N PHE A 173 -8.48 -8.31 -0.99
CA PHE A 173 -9.12 -8.23 -2.30
C PHE A 173 -8.31 -9.05 -3.31
N SER A 174 -8.98 -9.85 -4.13
CA SER A 174 -8.33 -10.64 -5.17
C SER A 174 -7.68 -9.74 -6.23
N VAL A 175 -6.46 -10.09 -6.61
CA VAL A 175 -5.77 -9.49 -7.76
C VAL A 175 -5.88 -10.49 -8.92
N PRO A 176 -6.51 -10.10 -10.05
CA PRO A 176 -6.62 -10.98 -11.22
C PRO A 176 -5.26 -11.45 -11.73
N ALA A 177 -5.19 -12.65 -12.29
CA ALA A 177 -3.93 -13.26 -12.73
C ALA A 177 -3.24 -12.45 -13.85
N GLU A 178 -4.01 -11.68 -14.60
CA GLU A 178 -3.55 -10.80 -15.67
C GLU A 178 -2.84 -9.54 -15.14
N LEU A 179 -3.09 -9.17 -13.87
CA LEU A 179 -2.48 -8.01 -13.25
C LEU A 179 -1.24 -8.43 -12.46
N SER A 180 -0.09 -7.83 -12.77
CA SER A 180 1.14 -8.08 -12.00
C SER A 180 0.94 -7.63 -10.54
N LEU A 181 1.53 -8.36 -9.58
CA LEU A 181 1.47 -7.98 -8.17
C LEU A 181 2.09 -6.59 -7.93
N ALA A 182 3.12 -6.21 -8.69
CA ALA A 182 3.72 -4.87 -8.62
C ALA A 182 2.69 -3.79 -8.98
N THR A 183 1.96 -3.94 -10.08
CA THR A 183 0.85 -3.03 -10.44
C THR A 183 -0.28 -3.09 -9.42
N GLY A 184 -0.59 -4.29 -8.90
CA GLY A 184 -1.60 -4.47 -7.86
C GLY A 184 -1.28 -3.72 -6.56
N ALA A 185 -0.01 -3.43 -6.26
CA ALA A 185 0.36 -2.61 -5.09
C ALA A 185 -0.16 -1.17 -5.19
N LEU A 186 -0.57 -0.73 -6.39
CA LEU A 186 -1.24 0.55 -6.61
C LEU A 186 -2.75 0.51 -6.30
N CYS A 187 -3.33 -0.64 -5.92
CA CYS A 187 -4.77 -0.72 -5.63
C CYS A 187 -5.19 0.21 -4.48
N GLU A 188 -4.40 0.27 -3.40
CA GLU A 188 -4.68 1.15 -2.26
C GLU A 188 -4.68 2.64 -2.69
N PRO A 189 -3.61 3.18 -3.31
CA PRO A 189 -3.64 4.59 -3.70
C PRO A 189 -4.69 4.86 -4.79
N MET A 190 -4.93 3.91 -5.70
CA MET A 190 -6.00 4.02 -6.70
C MET A 190 -7.39 4.07 -6.05
N SER A 191 -7.63 3.35 -4.95
CA SER A 191 -8.90 3.43 -4.21
C SER A 191 -9.14 4.83 -3.62
N CYS A 192 -8.08 5.50 -3.15
CA CYS A 192 -8.16 6.88 -2.67
C CYS A 192 -8.57 7.84 -3.80
N LEU A 193 -8.02 7.64 -5.00
CA LEU A 193 -8.40 8.42 -6.18
C LEU A 193 -9.84 8.15 -6.63
N GLN A 194 -10.27 6.89 -6.62
CA GLN A 194 -11.63 6.53 -6.96
C GLN A 194 -12.62 7.23 -6.02
N ARG A 195 -12.33 7.29 -4.71
CA ARG A 195 -13.13 8.06 -3.77
C ARG A 195 -13.17 9.55 -4.11
N GLY A 196 -12.02 10.14 -4.45
CA GLY A 196 -11.96 11.53 -4.89
C GLY A 196 -12.79 11.78 -6.16
N TRP A 197 -12.76 10.85 -7.11
CA TRP A 197 -13.58 10.90 -8.32
C TRP A 197 -15.06 10.86 -8.00
N ASP A 198 -15.47 9.98 -7.09
CA ASP A 198 -16.86 9.87 -6.65
C ASP A 198 -17.41 11.16 -6.02
N MET A 199 -16.54 12.00 -5.46
CA MET A 199 -16.92 13.27 -4.86
C MET A 199 -17.07 14.41 -5.86
N ILE A 200 -16.40 14.35 -7.01
CA ILE A 200 -16.36 15.45 -7.99
C ILE A 200 -17.18 15.16 -9.26
N GLN A 201 -17.57 13.91 -9.50
CA GLN A 201 -18.33 13.54 -10.70
C GLN A 201 -19.81 13.97 -10.63
N PRO A 202 -20.46 14.23 -11.78
CA PRO A 202 -19.88 14.32 -13.12
C PRO A 202 -19.11 15.63 -13.35
N LEU A 203 -18.11 15.61 -14.23
CA LEU A 203 -17.51 16.84 -14.78
C LEU A 203 -18.12 17.12 -16.15
N LEU A 204 -17.99 18.37 -16.61
CA LEU A 204 -18.35 18.76 -17.98
C LEU A 204 -17.37 18.14 -18.98
N ASP A 205 -17.86 17.72 -20.15
CA ASP A 205 -17.05 17.05 -21.17
C ASP A 205 -15.85 17.89 -21.66
N ASP A 206 -15.98 19.22 -21.61
CA ASP A 206 -14.96 20.20 -21.99
C ASP A 206 -14.17 20.77 -20.80
N ALA A 207 -14.32 20.19 -19.61
CA ALA A 207 -13.67 20.65 -18.39
C ALA A 207 -12.15 20.81 -18.57
N LYS A 208 -11.65 21.99 -18.19
CA LYS A 208 -10.21 22.28 -18.08
C LYS A 208 -9.75 21.85 -16.69
N ILE A 209 -8.90 20.84 -16.61
CA ILE A 209 -8.48 20.25 -15.34
C ILE A 209 -7.03 20.61 -15.05
N LEU A 210 -6.79 21.21 -13.89
CA LEU A 210 -5.44 21.47 -13.37
C LEU A 210 -5.11 20.47 -12.25
N ILE A 211 -4.02 19.74 -12.41
CA ILE A 211 -3.42 18.89 -11.38
C ILE A 211 -2.17 19.59 -10.84
N THR A 212 -2.15 19.84 -9.53
CA THR A 212 -1.00 20.46 -8.86
C THR A 212 -0.08 19.39 -8.29
N GLY A 213 1.05 19.15 -8.97
CA GLY A 213 2.07 18.18 -8.61
C GLY A 213 2.02 16.90 -9.44
N ALA A 214 3.18 16.47 -9.95
CA ALA A 214 3.38 15.23 -10.68
C ALA A 214 4.00 14.14 -9.78
N GLY A 215 3.56 14.09 -8.52
CA GLY A 215 3.78 12.93 -7.66
C GLY A 215 2.89 11.75 -8.08
N MET A 216 3.06 10.59 -7.43
CA MET A 216 2.30 9.39 -7.78
C MET A 216 0.79 9.62 -7.84
N ILE A 217 0.22 10.33 -6.86
CA ILE A 217 -1.21 10.68 -6.83
C ILE A 217 -1.61 11.52 -8.05
N GLY A 218 -0.82 12.52 -8.44
CA GLY A 218 -1.10 13.34 -9.63
C GLY A 218 -1.00 12.55 -10.94
N LEU A 219 -0.04 11.63 -11.04
CA LEU A 219 0.12 10.76 -12.20
C LEU A 219 -1.02 9.74 -12.32
N LEU A 220 -1.44 9.15 -11.19
CA LEU A 220 -2.61 8.27 -11.15
C LEU A 220 -3.90 9.04 -11.49
N TRP A 221 -4.04 10.29 -11.03
CA TRP A 221 -5.17 11.15 -11.39
C TRP A 221 -5.21 11.43 -12.89
N SER A 222 -4.05 11.73 -13.47
CA SER A 222 -3.90 11.93 -14.91
C SER A 222 -4.32 10.69 -15.70
N SER A 223 -3.92 9.51 -15.22
CA SER A 223 -4.27 8.22 -15.82
C SER A 223 -5.77 7.92 -15.69
N LEU A 224 -6.35 8.15 -14.52
CA LEU A 224 -7.79 7.98 -14.26
C LEU A 224 -8.62 8.91 -15.15
N LEU A 225 -8.30 10.20 -15.18
CA LEU A 225 -9.02 11.19 -15.99
C LEU A 225 -8.92 10.88 -17.48
N HIS A 226 -7.73 10.47 -17.95
CA HIS A 226 -7.56 10.01 -19.32
C HIS A 226 -8.42 8.77 -19.62
N HIS A 227 -8.47 7.79 -18.72
CA HIS A 227 -9.35 6.63 -18.84
C HIS A 227 -10.84 7.02 -18.86
N LYS A 228 -11.24 8.07 -18.13
CA LYS A 228 -12.61 8.61 -18.12
C LYS A 228 -12.94 9.48 -19.34
N GLY A 229 -12.00 9.71 -20.26
CA GLY A 229 -12.23 10.44 -21.50
C GLY A 229 -11.76 11.89 -21.52
N TYR A 230 -11.31 12.44 -20.38
CA TYR A 230 -10.82 13.82 -20.33
C TYR A 230 -9.44 13.93 -20.99
N ARG A 231 -9.23 14.99 -21.77
CA ARG A 231 -7.98 15.26 -22.49
C ARG A 231 -7.40 16.64 -22.21
N ASN A 232 -8.22 17.58 -21.72
CA ASN A 232 -7.77 18.93 -21.39
C ASN A 232 -7.21 18.99 -19.96
N ILE A 233 -6.09 18.30 -19.75
CA ILE A 233 -5.44 18.14 -18.45
C ILE A 233 -4.10 18.88 -18.47
N THR A 234 -3.93 19.81 -17.52
CA THR A 234 -2.67 20.50 -17.26
C THR A 234 -2.09 20.05 -15.93
N ILE A 235 -0.79 19.75 -15.87
CA ILE A 235 -0.05 19.47 -14.63
C ILE A 235 0.91 20.61 -14.35
N SER A 236 0.87 21.14 -13.12
CA SER A 236 1.86 22.07 -12.59
C SER A 236 2.85 21.35 -11.71
N GLU A 237 4.13 21.26 -12.11
CA GLU A 237 5.17 20.57 -11.34
C GLU A 237 6.53 21.30 -11.43
N PRO A 238 7.12 21.70 -10.29
CA PRO A 238 8.42 22.39 -10.28
C PRO A 238 9.61 21.47 -10.61
N THR A 239 9.51 20.17 -10.36
CA THR A 239 10.63 19.23 -10.52
C THR A 239 10.72 18.67 -11.94
N ASP A 240 11.84 18.89 -12.62
CA ASP A 240 12.06 18.45 -14.01
C ASP A 240 11.90 16.95 -14.23
N GLY A 241 12.50 16.13 -13.36
CA GLY A 241 12.40 14.67 -13.46
C GLY A 241 10.96 14.15 -13.34
N ARG A 242 10.12 14.82 -12.54
CA ARG A 242 8.70 14.46 -12.39
C ARG A 242 7.87 14.93 -13.58
N ARG A 243 8.19 16.10 -14.16
CA ARG A 243 7.57 16.55 -15.43
C ARG A 243 7.84 15.56 -16.56
N LYS A 244 9.10 15.17 -16.74
CA LYS A 244 9.49 14.16 -17.75
C LYS A 244 8.77 12.84 -17.54
N LEU A 245 8.61 12.39 -16.29
CA LEU A 245 7.83 11.19 -16.00
C LEU A 245 6.36 11.34 -16.40
N ALA A 246 5.73 12.49 -16.13
CA ALA A 246 4.37 12.77 -16.55
C ALA A 246 4.22 12.77 -18.08
N GLU A 247 5.14 13.42 -18.79
CA GLU A 247 5.16 13.44 -20.26
C GLU A 247 5.34 12.04 -20.84
N ASN A 248 6.21 11.22 -20.24
CA ASN A 248 6.47 9.83 -20.65
C ASN A 248 5.27 8.90 -20.49
N LEU A 249 4.21 9.29 -19.76
CA LEU A 249 2.96 8.52 -19.74
C LEU A 249 2.27 8.50 -21.11
N GLY A 250 2.60 9.43 -22.01
CA GLY A 250 2.06 9.46 -23.37
C GLY A 250 0.56 9.80 -23.43
N LEU A 251 0.02 10.45 -22.40
CA LEU A 251 -1.41 10.74 -22.27
C LEU A 251 -1.83 12.08 -22.90
N GLY A 252 -0.93 12.77 -23.61
CA GLY A 252 -1.18 14.08 -24.22
C GLY A 252 -1.38 15.23 -23.22
N LEU A 253 -0.76 15.12 -22.04
CA LEU A 253 -0.88 16.09 -20.95
C LEU A 253 -0.13 17.38 -21.26
N LYS A 254 -0.67 18.53 -20.86
CA LYS A 254 0.10 19.78 -20.81
C LYS A 254 0.86 19.84 -19.49
N VAL A 255 2.19 19.80 -19.52
CA VAL A 255 3.00 19.81 -18.29
C VAL A 255 3.81 21.09 -18.22
N LEU A 256 3.61 21.88 -17.17
CA LEU A 256 4.21 23.20 -16.99
C LEU A 256 4.91 23.33 -15.64
N THR A 257 5.85 24.27 -15.55
CA THR A 257 6.30 24.78 -14.25
C THR A 257 5.22 25.69 -13.65
N PRO A 258 5.21 25.89 -12.31
CA PRO A 258 4.32 26.86 -11.69
C PRO A 258 4.45 28.26 -12.29
N ASP A 259 5.67 28.73 -12.59
CA ASP A 259 5.90 30.05 -13.17
C ASP A 259 5.37 30.17 -14.61
N ALA A 260 5.54 29.11 -15.42
CA ALA A 260 5.00 29.08 -16.78
C ALA A 260 3.47 29.07 -16.76
N LEU A 261 2.87 28.30 -15.84
CA LEU A 261 1.42 28.32 -15.65
C LEU A 261 0.95 29.71 -15.22
N ALA A 262 1.58 30.33 -14.22
CA ALA A 262 1.23 31.67 -13.77
C ALA A 262 1.33 32.72 -14.90
N ALA A 263 2.31 32.59 -15.80
CA ALA A 263 2.47 33.47 -16.95
C ALA A 263 1.34 33.35 -17.97
N GLU A 264 0.76 32.15 -18.15
CA GLU A 264 -0.37 31.92 -19.06
C GLU A 264 -1.71 32.45 -18.51
N TYR A 265 -1.85 32.52 -17.18
CA TYR A 265 -3.11 32.89 -16.50
C TYR A 265 -3.00 34.25 -15.78
N LYS A 266 -2.14 35.16 -16.24
CA LYS A 266 -1.93 36.50 -15.66
C LYS A 266 -3.19 37.38 -15.56
N GLU A 267 -4.27 37.01 -16.24
CA GLU A 267 -5.54 37.75 -16.27
C GLU A 267 -6.74 36.89 -15.84
N VAL A 268 -6.61 36.12 -14.76
CA VAL A 268 -7.81 35.64 -14.06
C VAL A 268 -8.22 36.73 -13.08
N ASP A 269 -9.18 37.55 -13.50
CA ASP A 269 -9.84 38.52 -12.64
C ASP A 269 -10.41 37.79 -11.42
N SER A 270 -9.83 38.04 -10.24
CA SER A 270 -10.27 37.44 -8.99
C SER A 270 -11.71 37.80 -8.63
N ASP A 271 -12.26 38.85 -9.25
CA ASP A 271 -13.62 39.33 -9.01
C ASP A 271 -14.67 38.56 -9.81
N SER A 272 -14.27 37.65 -10.72
CA SER A 272 -15.18 36.86 -11.55
C SER A 272 -15.67 35.54 -10.92
N TRP A 273 -15.27 35.26 -9.67
CA TRP A 273 -15.58 34.01 -8.96
C TRP A 273 -16.84 34.06 -8.05
N PHE A 274 -17.63 35.14 -8.11
CA PHE A 274 -18.88 35.29 -7.36
C PHE A 274 -20.04 35.75 -8.25
#